data_AF-A0A1Q3T3J0-F1
#
_entry.id   AF-A0A1Q3T3J0-F1
#
_cell.length_a   1.000
_cell.length_b   1.000
_cell.length_c   1.000
_cell.angle_alpha   90.00
_cell.angle_beta   90.00
_cell.angle_gamma   90.00
#
_symmetry.space_group_name_H-M   'P 1'
#
loop_
_entity.id
_entity.type
_entity.pdbx_description
1 polymer ?
#
loop_
_entity_poly.entity_id
_entity_poly.type
_entity_poly.pdbx_seq_one_letter_code
_entity_poly.pdbx_strand_id
1 'polypeptide(L)'
;MIKGYFNLSQIGKFLLLSLFFHSLVAMAKVPESITLGGVIYSKADENIMGNHKSSTYLQKNETLSNWNSMVAIHYYINERDPMKFAQDKFGGSSKIELIDGNKNNILQWFDTMNSIGNAGDPVTFQQNLWRYVKLNYDKGIMAIEFSQRKMIANQSIPSTTDPISSEIQNDIISLPLDTYGY
;
A
#
# COMPACT_ATOMS: atom_id res chain seq x y z
N MET A 1 -14.20 -3.94 70.64
CA MET A 1 -12.93 -3.61 69.96
C MET A 1 -12.64 -4.71 68.95
N ILE A 2 -13.09 -4.56 67.69
CA ILE A 2 -12.99 -5.59 66.65
C ILE A 2 -11.88 -5.19 65.69
N LYS A 3 -10.81 -6.00 65.61
CA LYS A 3 -9.75 -5.86 64.61
C LYS A 3 -10.23 -6.51 63.31
N GLY A 4 -10.54 -5.69 62.31
CA GLY A 4 -10.74 -6.15 60.93
C GLY A 4 -9.40 -6.28 60.23
N TYR A 5 -8.98 -7.52 59.94
CA TYR A 5 -7.87 -7.79 59.02
C TYR A 5 -8.40 -7.71 57.59
N PHE A 6 -8.05 -6.64 56.88
CA PHE A 6 -8.19 -6.59 55.43
C PHE A 6 -7.14 -7.51 54.80
N ASN A 7 -7.61 -8.59 54.17
CA ASN A 7 -6.75 -9.58 53.53
C ASN A 7 -6.38 -9.08 52.12
N LEU A 8 -5.21 -8.43 51.99
CA LEU A 8 -4.67 -7.87 50.75
C LEU A 8 -4.28 -8.91 49.68
N SER A 9 -4.54 -10.21 49.88
CA SER A 9 -4.00 -11.28 49.02
C SER A 9 -4.80 -11.58 47.74
N GLN A 10 -5.97 -10.97 47.52
CA GLN A 10 -6.77 -11.22 46.30
C GLN A 10 -6.65 -10.15 45.20
N ILE A 11 -6.21 -8.94 45.52
CA ILE A 11 -6.10 -7.85 44.52
C ILE A 11 -4.86 -8.04 43.62
N GLY A 12 -3.81 -8.71 44.13
CA GLY A 12 -2.57 -8.95 43.39
C GLY A 12 -2.63 -10.04 42.30
N LYS A 13 -3.66 -10.90 42.28
CA LYS A 13 -3.76 -12.01 41.31
C LYS A 13 -4.55 -11.67 40.04
N PHE A 14 -5.41 -10.63 40.07
CA PHE A 14 -6.13 -10.18 38.88
C PHE A 14 -5.34 -9.18 38.02
N LEU A 15 -4.31 -8.53 38.57
CA LEU A 15 -3.47 -7.57 37.84
C LEU A 15 -2.36 -8.23 37.00
N LEU A 16 -2.06 -9.51 37.24
CA LEU A 16 -1.01 -10.23 36.49
C LEU A 16 -1.53 -10.95 35.24
N LEU A 17 -2.84 -11.07 35.06
CA LEU A 17 -3.42 -11.71 33.87
C LEU A 17 -3.87 -10.71 32.79
N SER A 18 -4.00 -9.42 33.09
CA SER A 18 -4.36 -8.39 32.09
C SER A 18 -3.16 -7.79 31.36
N LEU A 19 -1.93 -8.05 31.81
CA LEU A 19 -0.71 -7.49 31.22
C LEU A 19 -0.08 -8.35 30.11
N PHE A 20 -0.62 -9.53 29.81
CA PHE A 20 -0.03 -10.50 28.87
C PHE A 20 -0.72 -10.60 27.49
N PHE A 21 -1.60 -9.66 27.14
CA PHE A 21 -2.16 -9.52 25.80
C PHE A 21 -1.91 -8.14 25.18
N HIS A 22 -0.74 -7.54 25.42
CA HIS A 22 -0.18 -6.62 24.42
C HIS A 22 0.52 -7.51 23.40
N SER A 23 -0.27 -8.07 22.48
CA SER A 23 0.21 -8.88 21.37
C SER A 23 1.33 -8.12 20.66
N LEU A 24 2.55 -8.62 20.84
CA LEU A 24 3.67 -8.24 20.00
C LEU A 24 3.35 -8.80 18.61
N VAL A 25 2.61 -8.05 17.80
CA VAL A 25 2.37 -8.38 16.40
C VAL A 25 3.73 -8.27 15.72
N ALA A 26 4.38 -9.43 15.55
CA ALA A 26 5.60 -9.54 14.76
C ALA A 26 5.23 -9.21 13.31
N MET A 27 5.74 -8.09 12.82
CA MET A 27 5.55 -7.68 11.43
C MET A 27 6.50 -8.52 10.56
N ALA A 28 5.99 -9.12 9.49
CA ALA A 28 6.82 -9.77 8.48
C ALA A 28 7.58 -8.68 7.69
N LYS A 29 8.84 -8.90 7.32
CA LYS A 29 9.54 -7.97 6.40
C LYS A 29 8.78 -7.90 5.07
N VAL A 30 8.80 -6.73 4.41
CA VAL A 30 8.37 -6.64 3.00
C VAL A 30 9.04 -7.72 2.14
N PRO A 31 8.27 -8.44 1.30
CA PRO A 31 8.77 -9.62 0.59
C PRO A 31 9.87 -9.24 -0.40
N GLU A 32 10.70 -10.21 -0.81
CA GLU A 32 11.71 -9.99 -1.86
C GLU A 32 11.13 -10.11 -3.28
N SER A 33 9.94 -10.69 -3.42
CA SER A 33 9.18 -10.76 -4.68
C SER A 33 7.67 -10.74 -4.44
N ILE A 34 6.92 -10.26 -5.42
CA ILE A 34 5.46 -10.21 -5.43
C ILE A 34 4.97 -10.82 -6.74
N THR A 35 3.97 -11.69 -6.69
CA THR A 35 3.34 -12.25 -7.88
C THR A 35 1.97 -11.62 -8.07
N LEU A 36 1.72 -11.02 -9.24
CA LEU A 36 0.42 -10.46 -9.64
C LEU A 36 0.11 -10.91 -11.07
N GLY A 37 -1.11 -11.41 -11.32
CA GLY A 37 -1.53 -11.87 -12.65
C GLY A 37 -0.65 -12.99 -13.22
N GLY A 38 -0.13 -13.86 -12.34
CA GLY A 38 0.85 -14.90 -12.69
C GLY A 38 2.27 -14.39 -13.03
N VAL A 39 2.52 -13.08 -12.96
CA VAL A 39 3.83 -12.46 -13.23
C VAL A 39 4.58 -12.18 -11.94
N ILE A 40 5.86 -12.52 -11.90
CA ILE A 40 6.74 -12.29 -10.74
C ILE A 40 7.49 -10.97 -10.89
N TYR A 41 7.34 -10.10 -9.90
CA TYR A 41 8.07 -8.86 -9.72
C TYR A 41 9.09 -9.05 -8.60
N SER A 42 10.37 -8.80 -8.87
CA SER A 42 11.46 -8.94 -7.89
C SER A 42 11.88 -7.56 -7.39
N LYS A 43 12.23 -7.46 -6.10
CA LYS A 43 12.67 -6.21 -5.49
C LYS A 43 13.92 -5.67 -6.23
N ALA A 44 13.83 -4.44 -6.69
CA ALA A 44 14.86 -3.76 -7.48
C ALA A 44 15.46 -2.55 -6.75
N ASP A 45 14.67 -1.90 -5.89
CA ASP A 45 15.11 -0.73 -5.14
C ASP A 45 14.39 -0.63 -3.79
N GLU A 46 15.02 0.05 -2.83
CA GLU A 46 14.42 0.39 -1.53
C GLU A 46 14.88 1.79 -1.12
N ASN A 47 13.93 2.66 -0.80
CA ASN A 47 14.17 4.07 -0.51
C ASN A 47 13.49 4.47 0.81
N ILE A 48 14.14 5.37 1.54
CA ILE A 48 13.66 5.94 2.80
C ILE A 48 13.79 7.47 2.71
N MET A 49 12.66 8.17 2.69
CA MET A 49 12.58 9.62 2.60
C MET A 49 11.67 10.18 3.68
N GLY A 50 12.27 10.64 4.78
CA GLY A 50 11.53 11.21 5.91
C GLY A 50 10.53 10.20 6.51
N ASN A 51 9.24 10.51 6.43
CA ASN A 51 8.16 9.68 6.98
C ASN A 51 7.63 8.63 5.98
N HIS A 52 8.32 8.41 4.87
CA HIS A 52 7.95 7.49 3.81
C HIS A 52 9.08 6.49 3.54
N LYS A 53 8.75 5.20 3.50
CA LYS A 53 9.63 4.13 3.01
C LYS A 53 8.96 3.47 1.81
N SER A 54 9.73 3.02 0.84
CA SER A 54 9.20 2.27 -0.30
C SER A 54 10.16 1.21 -0.80
N SER A 55 9.61 0.09 -1.25
CA SER A 55 10.35 -0.95 -1.98
C SER A 55 9.70 -1.10 -3.36
N THR A 56 10.51 -1.03 -4.41
CA THR A 56 10.06 -1.13 -5.79
C THR A 56 10.42 -2.48 -6.35
N TYR A 57 9.52 -3.06 -7.14
CA TYR A 57 9.61 -4.39 -7.72
C TYR A 57 9.37 -4.33 -9.21
N LEU A 58 10.22 -5.02 -9.97
CA LEU A 58 10.24 -4.99 -11.43
C LEU A 58 10.24 -6.41 -11.99
N GLN A 59 9.76 -6.57 -13.22
CA GLN A 59 9.88 -7.86 -13.90
C GLN A 59 11.33 -8.15 -14.30
N LYS A 60 11.59 -9.41 -14.64
CA LYS A 60 12.89 -9.82 -15.15
C LYS A 60 13.27 -9.00 -16.39
N ASN A 61 14.51 -8.52 -16.43
CA ASN A 61 15.09 -7.67 -17.48
C ASN A 61 14.56 -6.23 -17.55
N GLU A 62 13.74 -5.80 -16.60
CA GLU A 62 13.33 -4.41 -16.46
C GLU A 62 14.20 -3.67 -15.42
N THR A 63 14.26 -2.36 -15.55
CA THR A 63 15.00 -1.43 -14.69
C THR A 63 14.11 -0.23 -14.39
N LEU A 64 14.50 0.60 -13.42
CA LEU A 64 13.76 1.81 -13.03
C LEU A 64 13.52 2.78 -14.20
N SER A 65 14.34 2.75 -15.25
CA SER A 65 14.17 3.60 -16.43
C SER A 65 13.34 2.96 -17.55
N ASN A 66 13.29 1.63 -17.67
CA ASN A 66 12.76 0.92 -18.85
C ASN A 66 11.67 -0.14 -18.58
N TRP A 67 11.01 -0.11 -17.42
CA TRP A 67 9.87 -1.00 -17.09
C TRP A 67 8.63 -0.80 -17.97
N ASN A 68 7.71 -1.76 -18.02
CA ASN A 68 6.38 -1.61 -18.62
C ASN A 68 5.28 -1.75 -17.57
N SER A 69 5.51 -2.59 -16.57
CA SER A 69 4.74 -2.58 -15.34
C SER A 69 5.65 -2.61 -14.11
N MET A 70 5.13 -2.07 -13.02
CA MET A 70 5.85 -1.92 -11.77
C MET A 70 4.91 -2.28 -10.62
N VAL A 71 5.50 -2.84 -9.57
CA VAL A 71 4.85 -2.93 -8.26
C VAL A 71 5.69 -2.14 -7.26
N ALA A 72 5.04 -1.42 -6.35
CA ALA A 72 5.75 -0.81 -5.23
C ALA A 72 4.96 -0.99 -3.94
N ILE A 73 5.67 -1.27 -2.84
CA ILE A 73 5.11 -1.21 -1.49
C ILE A 73 5.56 0.10 -0.88
N HIS A 74 4.65 0.82 -0.27
CA HIS A 74 4.89 2.10 0.39
C HIS A 74 4.45 2.00 1.85
N TYR A 75 5.24 2.59 2.73
CA TYR A 75 4.90 2.77 4.12
C TYR A 75 4.95 4.25 4.50
N TYR A 76 3.79 4.80 4.85
CA TYR A 76 3.61 6.17 5.28
C TYR A 76 3.43 6.21 6.81
N ILE A 77 4.49 6.55 7.53
CA ILE A 77 4.62 6.37 8.99
C ILE A 77 3.59 7.19 9.78
N ASN A 78 3.38 8.44 9.37
CA ASN A 78 2.55 9.41 10.10
C ASN A 78 1.12 9.54 9.56
N GLU A 79 0.81 8.85 8.46
CA GLU A 79 -0.52 8.91 7.86
C GLU A 79 -1.47 7.96 8.60
N ARG A 80 -2.73 8.38 8.75
CA ARG A 80 -3.69 7.66 9.63
C ARG A 80 -5.04 7.41 9.00
N ASP A 81 -5.33 8.03 7.86
CA ASP A 81 -6.60 7.97 7.16
C ASP A 81 -6.36 7.65 5.68
N PRO A 82 -6.49 6.37 5.27
CA PRO A 82 -6.33 5.96 3.88
C PRO A 82 -7.20 6.72 2.89
N MET A 83 -8.47 6.97 3.24
CA MET A 83 -9.41 7.68 2.38
C MET A 83 -8.96 9.12 2.17
N LYS A 84 -8.70 9.85 3.26
CA LYS A 84 -8.23 11.23 3.17
C LYS A 84 -6.91 11.32 2.43
N PHE A 85 -5.96 10.42 2.72
CA PHE A 85 -4.65 10.40 2.07
C PHE A 85 -4.76 10.19 0.55
N ALA A 86 -5.56 9.21 0.11
CA ALA A 86 -5.79 8.92 -1.30
C ALA A 86 -6.46 10.11 -2.03
N GLN A 87 -7.43 10.76 -1.39
CA GLN A 87 -8.12 11.94 -1.94
C GLN A 87 -7.19 13.15 -2.06
N ASP A 88 -6.37 13.42 -1.04
CA ASP A 88 -5.43 14.54 -1.03
C ASP A 88 -4.33 14.38 -2.08
N LYS A 89 -3.86 13.14 -2.30
CA LYS A 89 -2.77 12.84 -3.25
C LYS A 89 -3.21 12.89 -4.71
N PHE A 90 -4.37 12.34 -5.06
CA PHE A 90 -4.74 12.08 -6.46
C PHE A 90 -6.12 12.60 -6.87
N GLY A 91 -6.83 13.30 -5.97
CA GLY A 91 -7.94 14.20 -6.31
C GLY A 91 -9.13 13.59 -7.08
N GLY A 92 -10.02 14.48 -7.54
CA GLY A 92 -11.34 14.13 -8.10
C GLY A 92 -11.36 13.38 -9.43
N SER A 93 -10.21 13.14 -10.05
CA SER A 93 -10.06 12.28 -11.24
C SER A 93 -9.80 10.81 -10.90
N SER A 94 -9.68 10.47 -9.61
CA SER A 94 -9.50 9.10 -9.15
C SER A 94 -10.84 8.43 -8.81
N LYS A 95 -10.96 7.14 -9.12
CA LYS A 95 -12.02 6.28 -8.60
C LYS A 95 -11.52 5.68 -7.29
N ILE A 96 -12.32 5.68 -6.23
CA ILE A 96 -12.00 5.04 -4.95
C ILE A 96 -13.13 4.09 -4.57
N GLU A 97 -12.78 2.88 -4.16
CA GLU A 97 -13.70 1.88 -3.62
C GLU A 97 -13.24 1.41 -2.23
N LEU A 98 -14.21 1.07 -1.38
CA LEU A 98 -13.95 0.46 -0.09
C LEU A 98 -13.83 -1.05 -0.28
N ILE A 99 -12.77 -1.67 0.24
CA ILE A 99 -12.68 -3.13 0.31
C ILE A 99 -13.48 -3.58 1.53
N ASP A 100 -14.46 -4.45 1.31
CA ASP A 100 -15.40 -4.95 2.33
C ASP A 100 -16.12 -3.83 3.11
N GLY A 101 -16.34 -2.67 2.48
CA GLY A 101 -16.97 -1.50 3.12
C GLY A 101 -16.10 -0.82 4.19
N ASN A 102 -14.81 -1.14 4.28
CA ASN A 102 -13.90 -0.64 5.30
C ASN A 102 -13.11 0.59 4.83
N LYS A 103 -13.34 1.76 5.44
CA LYS A 103 -12.59 3.00 5.13
C LYS A 103 -11.08 2.94 5.43
N ASN A 104 -10.65 1.95 6.21
CA ASN A 104 -9.24 1.71 6.53
C ASN A 104 -8.55 0.77 5.53
N ASN A 105 -9.28 0.23 4.55
CA ASN A 105 -8.77 -0.66 3.52
C ASN A 105 -9.47 -0.31 2.20
N ILE A 106 -8.79 0.46 1.34
CA ILE A 106 -9.41 1.03 0.14
C ILE A 106 -8.60 0.68 -1.10
N LEU A 107 -9.26 0.73 -2.25
CA LEU A 107 -8.67 0.57 -3.56
C LEU A 107 -8.90 1.84 -4.37
N GLN A 108 -7.88 2.36 -5.04
CA GLN A 108 -7.93 3.59 -5.81
C GLN A 108 -7.38 3.35 -7.22
N TRP A 109 -8.08 3.85 -8.23
CA TRP A 109 -7.65 3.87 -9.63
C TRP A 109 -7.47 5.30 -10.08
N PHE A 110 -6.38 5.56 -10.78
CA PHE A 110 -6.14 6.85 -11.41
C PHE A 110 -5.13 6.70 -12.56
N ASP A 111 -5.23 7.61 -13.52
CA ASP A 111 -4.32 7.65 -14.65
C ASP A 111 -3.42 8.88 -14.55
N THR A 112 -2.17 8.74 -14.98
CA THR A 112 -1.22 9.84 -15.11
C THR A 112 -0.69 9.92 -16.53
N MET A 113 -0.40 11.14 -16.98
CA MET A 113 0.21 11.42 -18.28
C MET A 113 1.44 12.28 -18.07
N ASN A 114 2.59 11.80 -18.52
CA ASN A 114 3.85 12.53 -18.44
C ASN A 114 4.45 12.64 -19.84
N SER A 115 4.60 13.87 -20.35
CA SER A 115 5.31 14.12 -21.61
C SER A 115 6.78 13.72 -21.48
N ILE A 116 7.32 12.93 -22.41
CA ILE A 116 8.76 12.69 -22.47
C ILE A 116 9.40 13.80 -23.28
N GLY A 117 9.66 14.95 -22.66
CA GLY A 117 10.39 16.05 -23.31
C GLY A 117 9.52 17.24 -23.71
N ASN A 118 9.70 17.72 -24.94
CA ASN A 118 9.07 18.93 -25.46
C ASN A 118 7.63 18.68 -25.94
N ALA A 119 6.88 19.77 -26.14
CA ALA A 119 5.57 19.71 -26.79
C ALA A 119 5.72 19.10 -28.20
N GLY A 120 5.11 17.93 -28.43
CA GLY A 120 5.27 17.16 -29.67
C GLY A 120 5.77 15.74 -29.44
N ASP A 121 6.49 15.51 -28.34
CA ASP A 121 7.11 14.22 -28.04
C ASP A 121 6.09 13.18 -27.54
N PRO A 122 6.39 11.88 -27.66
CA PRO A 122 5.56 10.82 -27.09
C PRO A 122 5.24 11.04 -25.59
N VAL A 123 4.01 10.72 -25.22
CA VAL A 123 3.54 10.83 -23.84
C VAL A 123 3.59 9.45 -23.20
N THR A 124 4.12 9.37 -21.98
CA THR A 124 3.94 8.20 -21.13
C THR A 124 2.56 8.29 -20.50
N PHE A 125 1.67 7.39 -20.88
CA PHE A 125 0.41 7.17 -20.18
C PHE A 125 0.59 6.04 -19.17
N GLN A 126 0.16 6.23 -17.94
CA GLN A 126 0.30 5.26 -16.87
C GLN A 126 -1.02 5.08 -16.14
N GLN A 127 -1.49 3.84 -16.09
CA GLN A 127 -2.64 3.45 -15.29
C GLN A 127 -2.15 2.92 -13.95
N ASN A 128 -2.81 3.36 -12.88
CA ASN A 128 -2.40 3.04 -11.52
C ASN A 128 -3.56 2.39 -10.76
N LEU A 129 -3.20 1.41 -9.97
CA LEU A 129 -4.06 0.76 -9.00
C LEU A 129 -3.35 0.71 -7.66
N TRP A 130 -3.91 1.41 -6.68
CA TRP A 130 -3.34 1.54 -5.36
C TRP A 130 -4.28 0.97 -4.32
N ARG A 131 -3.81 0.04 -3.50
CA ARG A 131 -4.52 -0.37 -2.29
C ARG A 131 -3.84 0.27 -1.09
N TYR A 132 -4.62 0.89 -0.22
CA TYR A 132 -4.15 1.49 1.03
C TYR A 132 -4.78 0.76 2.22
N VAL A 133 -3.95 0.37 3.17
CA VAL A 133 -4.34 -0.31 4.41
C VAL A 133 -3.77 0.45 5.59
N LYS A 134 -4.65 0.87 6.50
CA LYS A 134 -4.24 1.40 7.79
C LYS A 134 -3.63 0.28 8.62
N LEU A 135 -2.38 0.44 9.02
CA LEU A 135 -1.76 -0.41 10.02
C LEU A 135 -2.37 -0.06 11.39
N ASN A 136 -2.43 -1.02 12.32
CA ASN A 136 -2.99 -0.86 13.68
C ASN A 136 -2.84 0.56 14.22
N TYR A 137 -3.93 1.15 14.73
CA TYR A 137 -4.25 2.58 15.01
C TYR A 137 -3.12 3.63 15.08
N ASP A 138 -1.91 3.29 15.54
CA ASP A 138 -0.74 4.17 15.70
C ASP A 138 0.43 3.88 14.73
N LYS A 139 0.27 2.97 13.76
CA LYS A 139 1.40 2.46 12.97
C LYS A 139 1.54 3.00 11.56
N GLY A 140 0.56 3.71 11.00
CA GLY A 140 0.69 4.37 9.70
C GLY A 140 -0.23 3.79 8.64
N ILE A 141 0.10 4.01 7.36
CA ILE A 141 -0.57 3.39 6.22
C ILE A 141 0.46 2.59 5.41
N MET A 142 0.15 1.34 5.11
CA MET A 142 0.82 0.56 4.08
C MET A 142 0.02 0.73 2.78
N ALA A 143 0.71 0.91 1.66
CA ALA A 143 0.08 0.88 0.35
C ALA A 143 0.83 -0.07 -0.58
N ILE A 144 0.11 -0.71 -1.49
CA ILE A 144 0.72 -1.30 -2.67
C ILE A 144 0.22 -0.56 -3.90
N GLU A 145 1.16 -0.24 -4.77
CA GLU A 145 0.97 0.32 -6.09
C GLU A 145 1.22 -0.78 -7.11
N PHE A 146 0.30 -0.90 -8.07
CA PHE A 146 0.58 -1.49 -9.37
C PHE A 146 0.40 -0.43 -10.45
N SER A 147 1.40 -0.31 -11.31
CA SER A 147 1.40 0.66 -12.40
C SER A 147 1.71 -0.05 -13.70
N GLN A 148 0.98 0.26 -14.75
CA GLN A 148 1.31 -0.14 -16.12
C GLN A 148 1.44 1.11 -16.98
N ARG A 149 2.55 1.22 -17.71
CA ARG A 149 2.82 2.37 -18.58
C ARG A 149 2.84 1.98 -20.05
N LYS A 150 2.38 2.88 -20.90
CA LYS A 150 2.39 2.76 -22.35
C LYS A 150 2.86 4.08 -22.95
N MET A 151 3.73 3.97 -23.94
CA MET A 151 4.10 5.11 -24.78
C MET A 151 2.99 5.34 -25.80
N ILE A 152 2.40 6.53 -25.78
CA ILE A 152 1.39 6.94 -26.75
C ILE A 152 1.92 8.11 -27.59
N ALA A 153 1.52 8.16 -28.85
CA ALA A 153 1.78 9.33 -29.67
C ALA A 153 1.00 10.53 -29.12
N ASN A 154 1.59 11.73 -29.16
CA ASN A 154 1.05 12.95 -28.53
C ASN A 154 -0.40 13.30 -28.93
N GLN A 155 -0.87 12.85 -30.10
CA GLN A 155 -2.23 13.13 -30.61
C GLN A 155 -3.24 12.01 -30.34
N SER A 156 -2.84 10.93 -29.66
CA SER A 156 -3.73 9.82 -29.32
C SER A 156 -4.42 10.10 -27.99
N ILE A 157 -5.75 10.05 -27.99
CA ILE A 157 -6.54 9.93 -26.76
C ILE A 157 -6.24 8.53 -26.17
N PRO A 158 -6.05 8.36 -24.85
CA PRO A 158 -5.78 7.06 -24.22
C PRO A 158 -6.96 6.07 -24.30
N SER A 159 -7.93 6.29 -25.20
CA SER A 159 -9.11 5.45 -25.44
C SER A 159 -8.79 4.03 -25.96
N THR A 160 -7.53 3.60 -25.92
CA THR A 160 -7.03 2.34 -26.48
C THR A 160 -6.27 1.49 -25.46
N THR A 161 -6.25 1.87 -24.18
CA THR A 161 -5.56 1.06 -23.16
C THR A 161 -6.53 0.18 -22.40
N ASP A 162 -6.31 -1.13 -22.49
CA ASP A 162 -7.04 -2.10 -21.68
C ASP A 162 -6.92 -1.75 -20.20
N PRO A 163 -8.03 -1.80 -19.43
CA PRO A 163 -7.97 -1.58 -18.00
C PRO A 163 -7.10 -2.63 -17.32
N ILE A 164 -6.58 -2.30 -16.14
CA ILE A 164 -5.87 -3.26 -15.28
C ILE A 164 -6.81 -4.45 -15.03
N SER A 165 -6.33 -5.67 -15.27
CA SER A 165 -7.16 -6.88 -15.21
C SER A 165 -7.75 -7.11 -13.82
N SER A 166 -8.91 -7.78 -13.76
CA SER A 166 -9.53 -8.18 -12.50
C SER A 166 -8.66 -9.16 -11.71
N GLU A 167 -7.84 -9.96 -12.38
CA GLU A 167 -6.87 -10.84 -11.74
C GLU A 167 -5.85 -10.05 -10.91
N ILE A 168 -5.22 -9.02 -11.51
CA ILE A 168 -4.28 -8.14 -10.81
C ILE A 168 -4.97 -7.41 -9.65
N GLN A 169 -6.21 -6.94 -9.87
CA GLN A 169 -7.00 -6.30 -8.81
C GLN A 169 -7.21 -7.23 -7.61
N ASN A 170 -7.63 -8.48 -7.87
CA ASN A 170 -7.86 -9.48 -6.83
C ASN A 170 -6.58 -9.83 -6.10
N ASP A 171 -5.46 -10.00 -6.81
CA ASP A 171 -4.17 -10.29 -6.22
C ASP A 171 -3.73 -9.16 -5.26
N ILE A 172 -3.84 -7.90 -5.68
CA ILE A 172 -3.55 -6.72 -4.82
C ILE A 172 -4.43 -6.68 -3.57
N ILE A 173 -5.73 -6.98 -3.71
CA ILE A 173 -6.67 -7.05 -2.58
C ILE A 173 -6.30 -8.19 -1.62
N SER A 174 -5.76 -9.30 -2.13
CA SER A 174 -5.42 -10.47 -1.32
C SER A 174 -4.13 -10.33 -0.51
N LEU A 175 -3.25 -9.39 -0.86
CA LEU A 175 -1.93 -9.28 -0.21
C LEU A 175 -2.05 -8.91 1.28
N PRO A 176 -1.24 -9.50 2.18
CA PRO A 176 -1.33 -9.27 3.62
C PRO A 176 -0.54 -8.01 4.04
N LEU A 177 -0.85 -6.86 3.44
CA LEU A 177 -0.12 -5.60 3.63
C LEU A 177 -0.07 -5.13 5.09
N ASP A 178 -1.11 -5.43 5.86
CA ASP A 178 -1.22 -5.14 7.29
C ASP A 178 -0.19 -5.89 8.15
N THR A 179 0.39 -6.96 7.62
CA THR A 179 1.43 -7.75 8.28
C THR A 179 2.84 -7.32 7.88
N TYR A 180 3.00 -6.51 6.83
CA TYR A 180 4.30 -6.08 6.34
C TYR A 180 4.93 -5.00 7.21
N GLY A 181 6.24 -5.10 7.42
CA GLY A 181 7.06 -4.24 8.24
C GLY A 181 8.33 -3.80 7.51
N TYR A 182 8.77 -2.60 7.91
CA TYR A 182 9.99 -1.92 7.49
C TYR A 182 10.83 -1.52 8.70
#